data_AF-A0A9K3M8U3-F1
#
_entry.id   AF-A0A9K3M8U3-F1
#
_cell.length_a   1.000
_cell.length_b   1.000
_cell.length_c   1.000
_cell.angle_alpha   90.00
_cell.angle_beta   90.00
_cell.angle_gamma   90.00
#
_symmetry.space_group_name_H-M   'P 1'
#
loop_
_entity.id
_entity.type
_entity.pdbx_description
1 polymer ?
#
loop_
_entity_poly.entity_id
_entity_poly.type
_entity_poly.pdbx_seq_one_letter_code
_entity_poly.pdbx_strand_id
1 'polypeptide(L)'
;MLYTDDIGRSFCDPHRRDYCHECCYDFRTVNRNVEAQVGLRKMPTPVEEAAEFWAVAVDALKRMEQMHPRPSEEVFEQNRQFMREHEEKLRRFEEQGLDVETAKRNALEKQKADYLEMVAMAQAMSRKHPNQREFEIGGSETQQLYDQLLKAPKGKSGRADKFTCVYCNKTSPTELKMCARCKVVSYCSRDCQTAHWKAHKKECVPVDKEPKSLPLTWDQVEAHRCAPVMGKTLEVRAILDESAMRQVMSCKDRNGVVRRVAAYNNSRSIPGLRVGSLLRWKNPRFHYFMDGSSGARIEEADLKNIQIINN
;
A
#
# COMPACT_ATOMS: atom_id res chain seq x y z
N MET A 1 27.82 -20.64 -12.76
CA MET A 1 28.84 -19.59 -12.58
C MET A 1 28.13 -18.31 -12.14
N LEU A 2 28.81 -17.49 -11.35
CA LEU A 2 28.27 -16.22 -10.83
C LEU A 2 28.84 -15.07 -11.65
N TYR A 3 28.03 -14.03 -11.84
CA TYR A 3 28.47 -12.77 -12.41
C TYR A 3 28.46 -11.70 -11.34
N THR A 4 29.52 -10.90 -11.30
CA THR A 4 29.60 -9.74 -10.43
C THR A 4 29.77 -8.50 -11.29
N ASP A 5 28.97 -7.46 -11.04
CA ASP A 5 29.09 -6.19 -11.77
C ASP A 5 30.18 -5.28 -11.19
N ASP A 6 30.33 -4.09 -11.78
CA ASP A 6 31.33 -3.09 -11.47
C ASP A 6 31.26 -2.54 -10.04
N ILE A 7 30.09 -2.66 -9.40
CA ILE A 7 29.87 -2.21 -8.02
C ILE A 7 29.80 -3.39 -7.03
N GLY A 8 30.06 -4.62 -7.47
CA GLY A 8 30.13 -5.81 -6.61
C GLY A 8 28.80 -6.57 -6.45
N ARG A 9 27.73 -6.23 -7.19
CA ARG A 9 26.47 -6.98 -7.10
C ARG A 9 26.58 -8.32 -7.80
N SER A 10 26.04 -9.36 -7.17
CA SER A 10 26.02 -10.72 -7.67
C SER A 10 24.75 -11.04 -8.46
N PHE A 11 24.91 -11.75 -9.57
CA PHE A 11 23.84 -12.22 -10.43
C PHE A 11 24.15 -13.64 -10.88
N CYS A 12 23.13 -14.39 -11.29
CA CYS A 12 23.38 -15.62 -12.02
C CYS A 12 24.03 -15.29 -13.37
N ASP A 13 25.12 -15.97 -13.73
CA ASP A 13 25.83 -15.71 -14.98
C ASP A 13 24.97 -15.94 -16.25
N PRO A 14 24.16 -17.02 -16.37
CA PRO A 14 23.43 -17.29 -17.61
C PRO A 14 22.29 -16.30 -17.87
N HIS A 15 21.59 -15.83 -16.82
CA HIS A 15 20.40 -14.98 -17.00
C HIS A 15 20.60 -13.54 -16.54
N ARG A 16 21.73 -13.22 -15.89
CA ARG A 16 22.04 -11.88 -15.35
C ARG A 16 20.95 -11.35 -14.40
N ARG A 17 20.36 -12.25 -13.61
CA ARG A 17 19.29 -11.94 -12.63
C ARG A 17 19.84 -12.03 -11.22
N ASP A 18 19.43 -11.11 -10.36
CA ASP A 18 19.70 -11.14 -8.93
C ASP A 18 18.71 -12.05 -8.18
N TYR A 19 17.51 -12.27 -8.72
CA TYR A 19 16.61 -13.35 -8.32
C TYR A 19 16.22 -14.18 -9.53
N CYS A 20 16.60 -15.47 -9.51
CA CYS A 20 16.47 -16.36 -10.65
C CYS A 20 15.86 -17.70 -10.21
N HIS A 21 14.62 -17.94 -10.61
CA HIS A 21 13.95 -19.22 -10.41
C HIS A 21 14.52 -20.33 -11.30
N GLU A 22 15.13 -19.99 -12.44
CA GLU A 22 15.77 -20.98 -13.32
C GLU A 22 17.06 -21.55 -12.73
N CYS A 23 17.85 -20.71 -12.07
CA CYS A 23 19.09 -21.13 -11.41
C CYS A 23 18.93 -21.36 -9.89
N CYS A 24 17.73 -21.16 -9.35
CA CYS A 24 17.43 -21.18 -7.92
C CYS A 24 18.37 -20.30 -7.08
N TYR A 25 18.68 -19.09 -7.57
CA TYR A 25 19.52 -18.13 -6.86
C TYR A 25 18.72 -16.92 -6.38
N ASP A 26 19.02 -16.46 -5.16
CA ASP A 26 18.54 -15.21 -4.60
C ASP A 26 19.70 -14.38 -4.02
N PHE A 27 20.15 -13.41 -4.80
CA PHE A 27 21.16 -12.43 -4.43
C PHE A 27 20.55 -11.11 -3.98
N ARG A 28 19.22 -10.96 -3.88
CA ARG A 28 18.58 -9.68 -3.59
C ARG A 28 19.08 -9.09 -2.27
N THR A 29 19.19 -9.90 -1.22
CA THR A 29 19.71 -9.46 0.09
C THR A 29 21.18 -9.06 0.01
N VAL A 30 22.02 -9.89 -0.63
CA VAL A 30 23.45 -9.61 -0.80
C VAL A 30 23.65 -8.32 -1.58
N ASN A 31 22.93 -8.15 -2.68
CA ASN A 31 23.01 -6.97 -3.53
C ASN A 31 22.52 -5.72 -2.82
N ARG A 32 21.46 -5.79 -2.00
CA ARG A 32 21.02 -4.67 -1.16
C ARG A 32 22.10 -4.22 -0.18
N ASN A 33 22.86 -5.15 0.39
CA ASN A 33 23.96 -4.84 1.29
C ASN A 33 25.14 -4.20 0.55
N VAL A 34 25.50 -4.74 -0.62
CA VAL A 34 26.51 -4.12 -1.49
C VAL A 34 26.09 -2.70 -1.88
N GLU A 35 24.85 -2.51 -2.31
CA GLU A 35 24.27 -1.20 -2.64
C GLU A 35 24.33 -0.23 -1.45
N ALA A 36 24.09 -0.70 -0.22
CA ALA A 36 24.20 0.14 0.97
C ALA A 36 25.67 0.54 1.26
N GLN A 37 26.62 -0.39 1.10
CA GLN A 37 28.04 -0.14 1.31
C GLN A 37 28.62 0.87 0.32
N VAL A 38 28.18 0.82 -0.93
CA VAL A 38 28.59 1.79 -1.97
C VAL A 38 27.72 3.06 -1.97
N GLY A 39 26.84 3.24 -0.98
CA GLY A 39 26.04 4.45 -0.78
C GLY A 39 24.85 4.61 -1.74
N LEU A 40 24.51 3.60 -2.54
CA LEU A 40 23.31 3.59 -3.39
C LEU A 40 22.02 3.44 -2.60
N ARG A 41 22.11 2.95 -1.36
CA ARG A 41 20.98 2.81 -0.43
C ARG A 41 21.39 3.24 0.97
N LYS A 42 20.40 3.64 1.77
CA LYS A 42 20.60 3.86 3.20
C LYS A 42 20.96 2.53 3.87
N MET A 43 22.07 2.52 4.59
CA MET A 43 22.43 1.37 5.43
C MET A 43 21.37 1.21 6.54
N PRO A 44 20.84 0.00 6.76
CA PRO A 44 19.93 -0.23 7.86
C PRO A 44 20.63 0.12 9.17
N THR A 45 19.91 0.79 10.05
CA THR A 45 20.35 1.04 11.42
C THR A 45 20.37 -0.27 12.21
N PRO A 46 21.15 -0.37 13.29
CA PRO A 46 21.17 -1.58 14.13
C PRO A 46 19.78 -1.99 14.66
N VAL A 47 18.89 -1.02 14.92
CA VAL A 47 17.51 -1.29 15.33
C VAL A 47 16.64 -1.84 14.19
N GLU A 48 16.81 -1.32 12.97
CA GLU A 48 16.13 -1.83 11.77
C GLU A 48 16.60 -3.26 11.46
N GLU A 49 17.91 -3.53 11.54
CA GLU A 49 18.48 -4.87 11.32
C GLU A 49 17.98 -5.88 12.36
N ALA A 50 18.00 -5.54 13.65
CA ALA A 50 17.48 -6.41 14.70
C ALA A 50 15.97 -6.68 14.52
N ALA A 51 15.20 -5.68 14.09
CA ALA A 51 13.77 -5.82 13.82
C ALA A 51 13.51 -6.73 12.60
N GLU A 52 14.34 -6.65 11.57
CA GLU A 52 14.25 -7.55 10.41
C GLU A 52 14.51 -9.01 10.79
N PHE A 53 15.56 -9.30 11.56
CA PHE A 53 15.83 -10.66 12.04
C PHE A 53 14.72 -11.21 12.95
N TRP A 54 14.21 -10.38 13.87
CA TRP A 54 13.06 -10.73 14.69
C TRP A 54 11.84 -11.08 13.82
N ALA A 55 11.51 -10.24 12.83
CA ALA A 55 10.36 -10.46 11.96
C ALA A 55 10.48 -11.74 11.12
N VAL A 56 11.71 -12.07 10.66
CA VAL A 56 11.99 -13.36 9.97
C VAL A 56 11.65 -14.53 10.89
N ALA A 57 12.08 -14.49 12.15
CA ALA A 57 11.84 -15.56 13.11
C ALA A 57 10.34 -15.75 13.41
N VAL A 58 9.62 -14.62 13.62
CA VAL A 58 8.18 -14.60 13.86
C VAL A 58 7.41 -15.19 12.67
N ASP A 59 7.75 -14.78 11.46
CA ASP A 59 7.10 -15.26 10.24
C ASP A 59 7.44 -16.74 9.98
N ALA A 60 8.68 -17.16 10.20
CA ALA A 60 9.09 -18.56 10.07
C ALA A 60 8.30 -19.47 11.01
N LEU A 61 8.17 -19.13 12.29
CA LEU A 61 7.39 -19.90 13.27
C LEU A 61 5.94 -20.09 12.80
N LYS A 62 5.31 -19.01 12.35
CA LYS A 62 3.93 -19.05 11.84
C LYS A 62 3.79 -19.92 10.58
N ARG A 63 4.76 -19.87 9.68
CA ARG A 63 4.71 -20.65 8.42
C ARG A 63 4.98 -22.12 8.64
N MET A 64 5.93 -22.46 9.51
CA MET A 64 6.27 -23.85 9.81
C MET A 64 5.08 -24.63 10.35
N GLU A 65 4.13 -23.99 11.05
CA GLU A 65 2.88 -24.62 11.47
C GLU A 65 2.00 -25.10 10.31
N GLN A 66 2.13 -24.46 9.14
CA GLN A 66 1.34 -24.76 7.94
C GLN A 66 2.08 -25.68 6.96
N MET A 67 3.37 -25.97 7.21
CA MET A 67 4.19 -26.82 6.35
C MET A 67 3.84 -28.30 6.49
N HIS A 68 3.92 -29.01 5.37
CA HIS A 68 3.70 -30.45 5.28
C HIS A 68 4.88 -31.08 4.49
N PRO A 69 5.69 -31.97 5.10
CA PRO A 69 5.62 -32.40 6.49
C PRO A 69 5.94 -31.25 7.46
N ARG A 70 5.32 -31.27 8.64
CA ARG A 70 5.61 -30.31 9.70
C ARG A 70 7.07 -30.48 10.15
N PRO A 71 7.86 -29.41 10.26
CA PRO A 71 9.22 -29.47 10.80
C PRO A 71 9.27 -30.03 12.23
N SER A 72 10.45 -30.52 12.65
CA SER A 72 10.65 -31.08 14.00
C SER A 72 10.57 -29.99 15.07
N GLU A 73 10.23 -30.38 16.30
CA GLU A 73 10.15 -29.45 17.42
C GLU A 73 11.51 -28.78 17.73
N GLU A 74 12.62 -29.46 17.41
CA GLU A 74 13.97 -28.87 17.50
C GLU A 74 14.12 -27.65 16.58
N VAL A 75 13.63 -27.73 15.35
CA VAL A 75 13.66 -26.60 14.39
C VAL A 75 12.78 -25.45 14.90
N PHE A 76 11.61 -25.76 15.48
CA PHE A 76 10.77 -24.74 16.12
C PHE A 76 11.49 -24.05 17.27
N GLU A 77 12.18 -24.81 18.13
CA GLU A 77 12.89 -24.22 19.27
C GLU A 77 14.07 -23.36 18.84
N GLN A 78 14.82 -23.76 17.81
CA GLN A 78 15.89 -22.93 17.23
C GLN A 78 15.36 -21.57 16.76
N ASN A 79 14.19 -21.55 16.09
CA ASN A 79 13.57 -20.30 15.65
C ASN A 79 13.02 -19.47 16.83
N ARG A 80 12.46 -20.10 17.87
CA ARG A 80 12.03 -19.40 19.09
C ARG A 80 13.21 -18.80 19.84
N GLN A 81 14.33 -19.51 19.93
CA GLN A 81 15.55 -18.98 20.52
C GLN A 81 16.06 -17.77 19.73
N PHE A 82 16.17 -17.89 18.41
CA PHE A 82 16.59 -16.80 17.54
C PHE A 82 15.69 -15.57 17.66
N MET A 83 14.37 -15.77 17.76
CA MET A 83 13.39 -14.71 18.03
C MET A 83 13.66 -14.01 19.38
N ARG A 84 13.80 -14.78 20.47
CA ARG A 84 14.06 -14.23 21.82
C ARG A 84 15.35 -13.42 21.89
N GLU A 85 16.41 -13.89 21.23
CA GLU A 85 17.69 -13.17 21.16
C GLU A 85 17.53 -11.79 20.50
N HIS A 86 16.73 -11.70 19.44
CA HIS A 86 16.47 -10.43 18.75
C HIS A 86 15.46 -9.55 19.49
N GLU A 87 14.50 -10.12 20.22
CA GLU A 87 13.64 -9.36 21.15
C GLU A 87 14.45 -8.69 22.26
N GLU A 88 15.45 -9.39 22.81
CA GLU A 88 16.32 -8.80 23.82
C GLU A 88 17.16 -7.65 23.26
N LYS A 89 17.72 -7.80 22.05
CA LYS A 89 18.42 -6.70 21.36
C LYS A 89 17.51 -5.49 21.16
N LEU A 90 16.27 -5.72 20.71
CA LEU A 90 15.29 -4.66 20.50
C LEU A 90 14.91 -3.98 21.82
N ARG A 91 14.72 -4.73 22.91
CA ARG A 91 14.47 -4.14 24.24
C ARG A 91 15.61 -3.22 24.68
N ARG A 92 16.87 -3.61 24.46
CA ARG A 92 18.04 -2.76 24.77
C ARG A 92 18.04 -1.47 23.94
N PHE A 93 17.58 -1.51 22.69
CA PHE A 93 17.42 -0.30 21.86
C PHE A 93 16.26 0.58 22.32
N GLU A 94 15.16 0.00 22.78
CA GLU A 94 14.04 0.72 23.37
C GLU A 94 14.47 1.47 24.65
N GLU A 95 15.26 0.83 25.51
CA GLU A 95 15.87 1.45 26.70
C GLU A 95 16.80 2.63 26.34
N GLN A 96 17.38 2.63 25.14
CA GLN A 96 18.18 3.74 24.59
C GLN A 96 17.33 4.85 23.94
N GLY A 97 16.00 4.72 23.95
CA GLY A 97 15.07 5.70 23.39
C GLY A 97 14.91 5.62 21.86
N LEU A 98 15.31 4.51 21.24
CA LEU A 98 15.12 4.29 19.80
C LEU A 98 13.69 3.81 19.49
N ASP A 99 13.17 4.18 18.32
CA ASP A 99 11.82 3.81 17.87
C ASP A 99 11.76 2.37 17.35
N VAL A 100 11.71 1.43 18.29
CA VAL A 100 11.64 -0.01 18.05
C VAL A 100 10.31 -0.43 17.43
N GLU A 101 9.20 0.19 17.83
CA GLU A 101 7.87 -0.19 17.36
C GLU A 101 7.68 0.12 15.87
N THR A 102 8.15 1.29 15.40
CA THR A 102 8.16 1.59 13.97
C THR A 102 9.05 0.62 13.20
N ALA A 103 10.23 0.26 13.74
CA ALA A 103 11.14 -0.68 13.11
C ALA A 103 10.50 -2.07 12.97
N LYS A 104 9.89 -2.61 14.04
CA LYS A 104 9.15 -3.88 14.03
C LYS A 104 7.99 -3.87 13.03
N ARG A 105 7.18 -2.80 13.02
CA ARG A 105 6.07 -2.67 12.08
C ARG A 105 6.55 -2.71 10.63
N ASN A 106 7.58 -1.93 10.29
CA ASN A 106 8.14 -1.90 8.94
C ASN A 106 8.74 -3.27 8.55
N ALA A 107 9.40 -3.96 9.48
CA ALA A 107 9.96 -5.29 9.25
C ALA A 107 8.87 -6.34 8.98
N LEU A 108 7.77 -6.34 9.74
CA LEU A 108 6.62 -7.22 9.49
C LEU A 108 5.91 -6.90 8.17
N GLU A 109 5.77 -5.62 7.83
CA GLU A 109 5.22 -5.19 6.53
C GLU A 109 6.07 -5.71 5.36
N LYS A 110 7.41 -5.70 5.51
CA LYS A 110 8.35 -6.29 4.54
C LYS A 110 8.15 -7.79 4.40
N GLN A 111 8.09 -8.56 5.50
CA GLN A 111 7.81 -10.00 5.45
C GLN A 111 6.45 -10.32 4.82
N LYS A 112 5.43 -9.52 5.12
CA LYS A 112 4.10 -9.65 4.51
C LYS A 112 4.14 -9.39 3.01
N ALA A 113 4.91 -8.42 2.54
CA ALA A 113 5.05 -8.15 1.12
C ALA A 113 5.68 -9.34 0.38
N ASP A 114 6.75 -9.92 0.94
CA ASP A 114 7.42 -11.10 0.39
C ASP A 114 6.49 -12.33 0.40
N TYR A 115 5.66 -12.51 1.44
CA TYR A 115 4.61 -13.53 1.47
C TYR A 115 3.58 -13.35 0.36
N LEU A 116 3.08 -12.13 0.17
CA LEU A 116 2.06 -11.84 -0.83
C LEU A 116 2.59 -12.05 -2.26
N GLU A 117 3.88 -11.78 -2.51
CA GLU A 117 4.56 -12.12 -3.76
C GLU A 117 4.49 -13.63 -4.02
N MET A 118 4.85 -14.45 -3.02
CA MET A 118 4.77 -15.91 -3.10
C MET A 118 3.33 -16.42 -3.31
N VAL A 119 2.35 -15.87 -2.58
CA VAL A 119 0.92 -16.23 -2.74
C VAL A 119 0.42 -15.88 -4.14
N ALA A 120 0.80 -14.71 -4.66
CA ALA A 120 0.41 -14.31 -6.01
C ALA A 120 1.01 -15.24 -7.07
N MET A 121 2.25 -15.69 -6.89
CA MET A 121 2.87 -16.71 -7.73
C MET A 121 2.11 -18.04 -7.68
N ALA A 122 1.80 -18.52 -6.48
CA ALA A 122 1.05 -19.77 -6.29
C ALA A 122 -0.34 -19.69 -6.95
N GLN A 123 -1.07 -18.59 -6.77
CA GLN A 123 -2.35 -18.36 -7.42
C GLN A 123 -2.25 -18.32 -8.94
N ALA A 124 -1.19 -17.69 -9.48
CA ALA A 124 -0.95 -17.65 -10.92
C ALA A 124 -0.65 -19.06 -11.48
N MET A 125 0.14 -19.86 -10.77
CA MET A 125 0.39 -21.27 -11.10
C MET A 125 -0.91 -22.09 -11.10
N SER A 126 -1.72 -21.99 -10.05
CA SER A 126 -2.98 -22.74 -9.96
C SER A 126 -3.98 -22.37 -11.08
N ARG A 127 -4.01 -21.11 -11.51
CA ARG A 127 -4.85 -20.68 -12.64
C ARG A 127 -4.37 -21.25 -13.98
N LYS A 128 -3.05 -21.34 -14.17
CA LYS A 128 -2.45 -21.87 -15.41
C LYS A 128 -2.61 -23.39 -15.51
N HIS A 129 -2.60 -24.07 -14.36
CA HIS A 129 -2.62 -25.52 -14.25
C HIS A 129 -3.79 -26.00 -13.37
N PRO A 130 -5.05 -25.89 -13.84
CA PRO A 130 -6.24 -26.14 -13.02
C PRO A 130 -6.37 -27.60 -12.53
N ASN A 131 -5.69 -28.54 -13.16
CA ASN A 131 -5.73 -29.97 -12.83
C ASN A 131 -4.52 -30.45 -12.00
N GLN A 132 -3.56 -29.57 -11.72
CA GLN A 132 -2.36 -29.89 -10.96
C GLN A 132 -2.53 -29.43 -9.51
N ARG A 133 -2.19 -30.31 -8.56
CA ARG A 133 -2.34 -30.05 -7.12
C ARG A 133 -1.03 -29.73 -6.41
N GLU A 134 0.08 -30.19 -6.98
CA GLU A 134 1.42 -29.99 -6.45
C GLU A 134 2.27 -29.24 -7.48
N PHE A 135 2.94 -28.19 -7.01
CA PHE A 135 3.74 -27.31 -7.84
C PHE A 135 5.15 -27.24 -7.29
N GLU A 136 6.15 -27.55 -8.11
CA GLU A 136 7.53 -27.27 -7.79
C GLU A 136 7.84 -25.79 -8.06
N ILE A 137 8.39 -25.10 -7.07
CA ILE A 137 8.84 -23.72 -7.22
C ILE A 137 10.26 -23.75 -7.82
N GLY A 138 10.41 -23.19 -9.02
CA GLY A 138 11.68 -23.18 -9.76
C GLY A 138 11.48 -23.38 -11.26
N GLY A 139 12.55 -23.19 -12.03
CA GLY A 139 12.53 -23.36 -13.48
C GLY A 139 11.94 -22.19 -14.26
N SER A 140 11.89 -22.37 -15.58
CA SER A 140 11.53 -21.33 -16.54
C SER A 140 10.08 -20.87 -16.43
N GLU A 141 9.17 -21.79 -16.10
CA GLU A 141 7.76 -21.44 -15.90
C GLU A 141 7.56 -20.54 -14.69
N THR A 142 8.15 -20.89 -13.55
CA THR A 142 8.12 -20.06 -12.34
C THR A 142 8.73 -18.68 -12.62
N GLN A 143 9.84 -18.62 -13.39
CA GLN A 143 10.45 -17.35 -13.78
C GLN A 143 9.54 -16.50 -14.66
N GLN A 144 8.80 -17.09 -15.61
CA GLN A 144 7.88 -16.35 -16.46
C GLN A 144 6.73 -15.72 -15.65
N LEU A 145 6.17 -16.46 -14.70
CA LEU A 145 5.12 -15.95 -13.83
C LEU A 145 5.64 -14.85 -12.89
N TYR A 146 6.84 -15.05 -12.35
CA TYR A 146 7.53 -14.03 -11.56
C TYR A 146 7.70 -12.72 -12.35
N ASP A 147 8.22 -12.81 -13.59
CA ASP A 147 8.40 -11.66 -14.47
C ASP A 147 7.07 -10.97 -14.81
N GLN A 148 5.96 -11.72 -14.92
CA GLN A 148 4.62 -11.16 -15.13
C GLN A 148 4.12 -10.41 -13.89
N LEU A 149 4.36 -10.93 -12.68
CA LEU A 149 3.99 -10.25 -11.44
C LEU A 149 4.77 -8.96 -11.23
N LEU A 150 6.05 -8.93 -11.57
CA LEU A 150 6.85 -7.69 -11.52
C LEU A 150 6.34 -6.63 -12.50
N LYS A 151 5.83 -7.05 -13.65
CA LYS A 151 5.23 -6.17 -14.67
C LYS A 151 3.79 -5.77 -14.36
N ALA A 152 3.10 -6.49 -13.48
CA ALA A 152 1.73 -6.18 -13.10
C ALA A 152 1.71 -4.79 -12.45
N PRO A 153 0.73 -3.92 -12.78
CA PRO A 153 0.65 -2.60 -12.20
C PRO A 153 0.53 -2.75 -10.68
N LYS A 154 1.59 -2.35 -9.96
CA LYS A 154 1.56 -2.28 -8.50
C LYS A 154 0.37 -1.39 -8.15
N GLY A 155 -0.56 -1.92 -7.36
CA GLY A 155 -1.70 -1.15 -6.86
C GLY A 155 -1.19 0.17 -6.30
N LYS A 156 -1.95 1.26 -6.52
CA LYS A 156 -1.57 2.66 -6.27
C LYS A 156 -0.90 2.89 -4.91
N SER A 157 0.37 2.56 -4.75
CA SER A 157 1.23 3.20 -3.77
C SER A 157 1.55 4.55 -4.39
N GLY A 158 0.93 5.60 -3.86
CA GLY A 158 1.09 6.97 -4.36
C GLY A 158 2.49 7.57 -4.17
N ARG A 159 3.55 6.75 -4.06
CA ARG A 159 4.93 7.20 -3.94
C ARG A 159 5.79 6.50 -4.98
N ALA A 160 6.26 7.29 -5.95
CA ALA A 160 7.28 6.87 -6.91
C ALA A 160 8.56 6.50 -6.18
N ASP A 161 9.16 5.35 -6.52
CA ASP A 161 10.54 5.06 -6.15
C ASP A 161 11.45 6.07 -6.86
N LYS A 162 12.05 6.98 -6.09
CA LYS A 162 12.91 8.05 -6.60
C LYS A 162 14.35 7.61 -6.86
N PHE A 163 14.73 6.41 -6.45
CA PHE A 163 16.13 5.96 -6.47
C PHE A 163 16.35 4.83 -7.46
N THR A 164 15.30 4.14 -7.90
CA THR A 164 15.41 3.05 -8.88
C THR A 164 14.88 3.47 -10.26
N CYS A 165 15.68 3.23 -11.30
CA CYS A 165 15.25 3.47 -12.67
C CYS A 165 14.23 2.41 -13.10
N VAL A 166 13.03 2.82 -13.50
CA VAL A 166 11.95 1.90 -13.90
C VAL A 166 12.27 1.08 -15.15
N TYR A 167 13.24 1.53 -15.96
CA TYR A 167 13.59 0.87 -17.23
C TYR A 167 14.70 -0.17 -17.05
N CYS A 168 15.84 0.24 -16.48
CA CYS A 168 17.03 -0.60 -16.37
C CYS A 168 17.25 -1.15 -14.96
N ASN A 169 16.37 -0.85 -14.02
CA ASN A 169 16.43 -1.25 -12.61
C ASN A 169 17.72 -0.84 -11.87
N LYS A 170 18.54 0.05 -12.46
CA LYS A 170 19.69 0.62 -11.77
C LYS A 170 19.22 1.57 -10.67
N THR A 171 19.75 1.34 -9.48
CA THR A 171 19.60 2.18 -8.30
C THR A 171 20.61 3.35 -8.37
N SER A 172 20.28 4.48 -7.76
CA SER A 172 21.09 5.69 -7.73
C SER A 172 21.16 6.25 -6.31
N PRO A 173 22.30 6.82 -5.89
CA PRO A 173 22.45 7.43 -4.57
C PRO A 173 21.76 8.80 -4.51
N THR A 174 21.44 9.38 -5.67
CA THR A 174 20.74 10.66 -5.80
C THR A 174 19.35 10.45 -6.41
N GLU A 175 18.43 11.37 -6.13
CA GLU A 175 17.09 11.34 -6.72
C GLU A 175 17.20 11.30 -8.25
N LEU A 176 16.64 10.25 -8.83
CA LEU A 176 16.55 10.06 -10.26
C LEU A 176 15.56 11.03 -10.89
N LYS A 177 15.75 11.27 -12.19
CA LYS A 177 14.87 12.16 -12.94
C LYS A 177 13.51 11.50 -13.09
N MET A 178 12.51 12.11 -12.46
CA MET A 178 11.13 11.67 -12.58
C MET A 178 10.57 12.02 -13.96
N CYS A 179 9.59 11.25 -14.42
CA CYS A 179 8.80 11.65 -15.57
C CYS A 179 8.16 13.02 -15.30
N ALA A 180 8.55 14.05 -16.06
CA ALA A 180 8.04 15.41 -15.89
C ALA A 180 6.51 15.50 -16.02
N ARG A 181 5.89 14.56 -16.77
CA ARG A 181 4.45 14.52 -16.99
C ARG A 181 3.70 13.92 -15.80
N CYS A 182 4.03 12.69 -15.38
CA CYS A 182 3.25 11.98 -14.36
C CYS A 182 3.85 12.01 -12.95
N LYS A 183 5.16 12.21 -12.81
CA LYS A 183 5.89 12.08 -11.54
C LYS A 183 5.61 10.77 -10.77
N VAL A 184 5.29 9.68 -11.47
CA VAL A 184 5.04 8.35 -10.86
C VAL A 184 6.22 7.39 -11.04
N VAL A 185 7.09 7.63 -12.01
CA VAL A 185 8.24 6.77 -12.33
C VAL A 185 9.51 7.60 -12.49
N SER A 186 10.66 6.97 -12.21
CA SER A 186 11.98 7.60 -12.20
C SER A 186 12.94 6.93 -13.19
N TYR A 187 13.86 7.70 -13.76
CA TYR A 187 14.82 7.25 -14.78
C TYR A 187 16.24 7.73 -14.45
N CYS A 188 17.23 6.87 -14.66
CA CYS A 188 18.65 7.25 -14.50
C CYS A 188 19.15 8.15 -15.62
N SER A 189 18.58 8.07 -16.82
CA SER A 189 18.96 8.90 -17.97
C SER A 189 17.79 9.17 -18.91
N ARG A 190 17.95 10.13 -19.82
CA ARG A 190 16.99 10.41 -20.89
C ARG A 190 16.87 9.23 -21.87
N ASP A 191 17.93 8.44 -22.03
CA ASP A 191 17.92 7.26 -22.87
C ASP A 191 17.00 6.18 -22.28
N CYS A 192 17.08 5.95 -20.96
CA CYS A 192 16.18 5.04 -20.26
C CYS A 192 14.72 5.50 -20.34
N GLN A 193 14.47 6.81 -20.25
CA GLN A 193 13.13 7.36 -20.44
C GLN A 193 12.62 7.13 -21.87
N THR A 194 13.46 7.37 -22.88
CA THR A 194 13.11 7.24 -24.31
C THR A 194 12.85 5.78 -24.67
N ALA A 195 13.68 4.86 -24.17
CA ALA A 195 13.53 3.43 -24.38
C ALA A 195 12.26 2.89 -23.71
N HIS A 196 11.92 3.36 -22.51
CA HIS A 196 10.68 2.98 -21.82
C HIS A 196 9.43 3.66 -22.38
N TRP A 197 9.56 4.75 -23.14
CA TRP A 197 8.44 5.62 -23.51
C TRP A 197 7.29 4.89 -24.22
N LYS A 198 7.57 3.94 -25.12
CA LYS A 198 6.52 3.17 -25.83
C LYS A 198 5.60 2.42 -24.86
N ALA A 199 6.15 1.86 -23.78
CA ALA A 199 5.38 1.21 -22.73
C ALA A 199 4.73 2.25 -21.80
N HIS A 200 5.53 3.19 -21.29
CA HIS A 200 5.10 4.19 -20.32
C HIS A 200 3.97 5.11 -20.81
N LYS A 201 3.97 5.51 -22.09
CA LYS A 201 3.02 6.49 -22.66
C LYS A 201 1.57 6.13 -22.39
N LYS A 202 1.24 4.83 -22.37
CA LYS A 202 -0.13 4.31 -22.14
C LYS A 202 -0.63 4.57 -20.72
N GLU A 203 0.28 4.62 -19.76
CA GLU A 203 0.00 4.75 -18.33
C GLU A 203 0.38 6.14 -17.79
N CYS A 204 1.02 6.98 -18.61
CA CYS A 204 1.52 8.29 -18.23
C CYS A 204 0.38 9.31 -18.10
N VAL A 205 -0.12 9.49 -16.88
CA VAL A 205 -1.17 10.47 -16.54
C VAL A 205 -0.53 11.75 -15.97
N PRO A 206 -0.82 12.95 -16.51
CA PRO A 206 -0.33 14.21 -15.96
C PRO A 206 -0.65 14.40 -14.47
N VAL A 207 0.27 15.00 -13.70
CA VAL A 207 0.05 15.30 -12.27
C VAL A 207 -1.19 16.15 -12.03
N ASP A 208 -1.53 17.03 -12.98
CA ASP A 208 -2.74 17.87 -12.92
C ASP A 208 -4.05 17.09 -13.16
N LYS A 209 -3.92 15.81 -13.50
CA LYS A 209 -5.01 14.86 -13.76
C LYS A 209 -4.88 13.61 -12.91
N GLU A 210 -4.45 13.71 -11.63
CA GLU A 210 -4.92 12.70 -10.70
C GLU A 210 -6.44 12.60 -10.88
N PRO A 211 -7.03 11.40 -11.05
CA PRO A 211 -8.47 11.28 -11.03
C PRO A 211 -8.87 11.72 -9.63
N LYS A 212 -9.29 12.99 -9.49
CA LYS A 212 -9.95 13.50 -8.28
C LYS A 212 -10.92 12.42 -7.92
N SER A 213 -10.68 11.70 -6.82
CA SER A 213 -11.55 10.60 -6.47
C SER A 213 -12.91 11.22 -6.33
N LEU A 214 -13.75 10.86 -7.28
CA LEU A 214 -15.09 11.37 -7.48
C LEU A 214 -15.78 11.36 -6.09
N PRO A 215 -16.42 12.46 -5.62
CA PRO A 215 -17.00 12.50 -4.28
C PRO A 215 -17.89 11.29 -4.01
N LEU A 216 -17.94 10.77 -2.79
CA LEU A 216 -18.75 9.60 -2.48
C LEU A 216 -20.23 9.86 -2.81
N THR A 217 -20.94 8.80 -3.19
CA THR A 217 -22.41 8.77 -3.25
C THR A 217 -22.98 8.30 -1.92
N TRP A 218 -24.28 8.50 -1.68
CA TRP A 218 -24.93 8.03 -0.47
C TRP A 218 -24.78 6.52 -0.27
N ASP A 219 -25.02 5.73 -1.32
CA ASP A 219 -24.88 4.27 -1.27
C ASP A 219 -23.44 3.83 -0.92
N GLN A 220 -22.44 4.57 -1.39
CA GLN A 220 -21.04 4.30 -1.08
C GLN A 220 -20.71 4.61 0.39
N VAL A 221 -21.32 5.64 0.98
CA VAL A 221 -21.19 5.93 2.42
C VAL A 221 -21.96 4.89 3.25
N GLU A 222 -23.16 4.50 2.82
CA GLU A 222 -24.01 3.47 3.45
C GLU A 222 -23.33 2.09 3.52
N ALA A 223 -22.62 1.70 2.46
CA ALA A 223 -21.88 0.43 2.40
C ALA A 223 -20.82 0.27 3.52
N HIS A 224 -20.40 1.36 4.17
CA HIS A 224 -19.45 1.34 5.29
C HIS A 224 -20.12 1.11 6.65
N ARG A 225 -21.41 0.73 6.69
CA ARG A 225 -22.12 0.23 7.89
C ARG A 225 -21.92 1.12 9.13
N CYS A 226 -22.16 2.43 8.96
CA CYS A 226 -22.02 3.47 10.00
C CYS A 226 -20.58 3.85 10.42
N ALA A 227 -19.54 3.20 9.90
CA ALA A 227 -18.16 3.65 10.12
C ALA A 227 -17.82 4.89 9.26
N PRO A 228 -16.97 5.81 9.76
CA PRO A 228 -16.53 6.97 8.99
C PRO A 228 -15.63 6.56 7.81
N VAL A 229 -15.87 7.13 6.63
CA VAL A 229 -15.10 6.85 5.42
C VAL A 229 -13.87 7.74 5.33
N MET A 230 -12.79 7.33 6.00
CA MET A 230 -11.56 8.12 6.15
C MET A 230 -10.90 8.49 4.82
N GLY A 231 -10.46 9.75 4.70
CA GLY A 231 -9.74 10.27 3.54
C GLY A 231 -10.59 10.52 2.29
N LYS A 232 -11.92 10.37 2.41
CA LYS A 232 -12.89 10.59 1.32
C LYS A 232 -13.84 11.73 1.64
N THR A 233 -14.51 12.24 0.62
CA THR A 233 -15.45 13.37 0.74
C THR A 233 -16.78 13.02 0.10
N LEU A 234 -17.87 13.23 0.82
CA LEU A 234 -19.23 13.24 0.28
C LEU A 234 -19.55 14.67 -0.19
N GLU A 235 -20.13 14.81 -1.38
CA GLU A 235 -20.62 16.09 -1.90
C GLU A 235 -22.09 15.95 -2.26
N VAL A 236 -22.94 16.77 -1.64
CA VAL A 236 -24.39 16.73 -1.82
C VAL A 236 -24.96 18.13 -1.94
N ARG A 237 -26.01 18.29 -2.74
CA ARG A 237 -26.74 19.54 -2.88
C ARG A 237 -27.99 19.53 -2.02
N ALA A 238 -28.16 20.54 -1.17
CA ALA A 238 -29.38 20.73 -0.40
C ALA A 238 -30.52 21.14 -1.36
N ILE A 239 -31.60 20.37 -1.40
CA ILE A 239 -32.71 20.56 -2.36
C ILE A 239 -34.03 20.91 -1.67
N LEU A 240 -34.22 20.53 -0.42
CA LEU A 240 -35.44 20.79 0.34
C LEU A 240 -35.07 21.01 1.82
N ASP A 241 -35.68 22.04 2.41
CA ASP A 241 -35.60 22.30 3.84
C ASP A 241 -36.76 21.59 4.55
N GLU A 242 -36.43 20.64 5.42
CA GLU A 242 -37.37 19.87 6.25
C GLU A 242 -37.21 20.24 7.74
N SER A 243 -36.63 21.41 8.02
CA SER A 243 -36.29 21.83 9.37
C SER A 243 -37.54 22.05 10.21
N ALA A 244 -37.51 21.50 11.42
CA ALA A 244 -38.49 21.77 12.46
C ALA A 244 -37.74 22.22 13.72
N MET A 245 -37.51 21.32 14.69
CA MET A 245 -36.78 21.62 15.93
C MET A 245 -35.26 21.72 15.77
N ARG A 246 -34.72 21.25 14.64
CA ARG A 246 -33.32 21.30 14.24
C ARG A 246 -33.22 21.40 12.72
N GLN A 247 -32.08 21.84 12.23
CA GLN A 247 -31.87 21.89 10.79
C GLN A 247 -31.81 20.48 10.21
N VAL A 248 -32.72 20.19 9.28
CA VAL A 248 -32.78 18.95 8.52
C VAL A 248 -32.98 19.31 7.05
N MET A 249 -32.06 18.88 6.21
CA MET A 249 -32.10 19.15 4.77
C MET A 249 -32.16 17.84 3.99
N SER A 250 -33.03 17.76 3.00
CA SER A 250 -32.96 16.73 1.97
C SER A 250 -31.85 17.08 0.98
N CYS A 251 -30.90 16.15 0.81
CA CYS A 251 -29.66 16.39 0.10
C CYS A 251 -29.44 15.34 -0.99
N LYS A 252 -29.28 15.81 -2.23
CA LYS A 252 -29.10 14.99 -3.42
C LYS A 252 -27.61 14.82 -3.74
N ASP A 253 -27.15 13.58 -3.94
CA ASP A 253 -25.79 13.31 -4.42
C ASP A 253 -25.69 13.39 -5.95
N ARG A 254 -24.51 13.11 -6.51
CA ARG A 254 -24.29 13.16 -7.96
C ARG A 254 -25.07 12.10 -8.77
N ASN A 255 -25.43 10.98 -8.15
CA ASN A 255 -26.20 9.90 -8.79
C ASN A 255 -27.70 10.19 -8.68
N GLY A 256 -28.06 11.22 -7.92
CA GLY A 256 -29.42 11.67 -7.71
C GLY A 256 -30.13 10.99 -6.56
N VAL A 257 -29.42 10.19 -5.77
CA VAL A 257 -29.96 9.62 -4.53
C VAL A 257 -30.13 10.75 -3.52
N VAL A 258 -31.29 10.78 -2.86
CA VAL A 258 -31.63 11.79 -1.86
C VAL A 258 -31.66 11.15 -0.49
N ARG A 259 -30.94 11.74 0.47
CA ARG A 259 -30.92 11.36 1.88
C ARG A 259 -30.92 12.61 2.75
N ARG A 260 -31.24 12.45 4.03
CA ARG A 260 -31.32 13.59 4.97
C ARG A 260 -29.95 13.94 5.57
N VAL A 261 -29.66 15.23 5.69
CA VAL A 261 -28.56 15.76 6.50
C VAL A 261 -29.17 16.49 7.68
N ALA A 262 -28.95 16.00 8.90
CA ALA A 262 -29.51 16.55 10.13
C ALA A 262 -28.43 17.04 11.09
N ALA A 263 -28.61 18.25 11.62
CA ALA A 263 -27.70 18.87 12.57
C ALA A 263 -27.94 18.36 14.01
N TYR A 264 -26.97 17.65 14.56
CA TYR A 264 -26.90 17.16 15.96
C TYR A 264 -25.71 17.79 16.68
N ASN A 265 -25.61 19.11 16.58
CA ASN A 265 -24.61 19.95 17.23
C ASN A 265 -25.29 20.93 18.20
N ASN A 266 -24.50 21.74 18.89
CA ASN A 266 -25.01 22.67 19.91
C ASN A 266 -25.91 23.76 19.32
N SER A 267 -25.59 24.24 18.12
CA SER A 267 -26.37 25.28 17.41
C SER A 267 -27.62 24.74 16.71
N ARG A 268 -27.86 23.42 16.74
CA ARG A 268 -28.90 22.70 16.00
C ARG A 268 -28.98 23.07 14.50
N SER A 269 -27.87 23.54 13.94
CA SER A 269 -27.77 24.10 12.59
C SER A 269 -26.36 23.92 12.03
N ILE A 270 -26.25 23.77 10.71
CA ILE A 270 -24.99 23.71 9.98
C ILE A 270 -24.73 25.10 9.39
N PRO A 271 -23.68 25.82 9.84
CA PRO A 271 -23.45 27.20 9.42
C PRO A 271 -23.40 27.37 7.90
N GLY A 272 -24.23 28.29 7.39
CA GLY A 272 -24.28 28.65 5.97
C GLY A 272 -25.06 27.70 5.07
N LEU A 273 -25.54 26.56 5.57
CA LEU A 273 -26.33 25.60 4.80
C LEU A 273 -27.75 26.13 4.56
N ARG A 274 -28.14 26.26 3.29
CA ARG A 274 -29.49 26.61 2.82
C ARG A 274 -29.87 25.82 1.56
N VAL A 275 -31.14 25.84 1.15
CA VAL A 275 -31.55 25.25 -0.14
C VAL A 275 -30.69 25.81 -1.28
N GLY A 276 -30.22 24.93 -2.18
CA GLY A 276 -29.32 25.25 -3.28
C GLY A 276 -27.84 25.13 -2.94
N SER A 277 -27.46 25.14 -1.66
CA SER A 277 -26.06 25.03 -1.23
C SER A 277 -25.46 23.66 -1.56
N LEU A 278 -24.17 23.64 -1.84
CA LEU A 278 -23.38 22.42 -1.97
C LEU A 278 -22.65 22.15 -0.65
N LEU A 279 -22.96 21.05 -0.01
CA LEU A 279 -22.30 20.59 1.21
C LEU A 279 -21.23 19.57 0.85
N ARG A 280 -19.98 19.87 1.21
CA ARG A 280 -18.85 18.95 1.15
C ARG A 280 -18.48 18.49 2.54
N TRP A 281 -18.48 17.19 2.78
CA TRP A 281 -18.16 16.61 4.08
C TRP A 281 -17.03 15.59 3.96
N LYS A 282 -15.90 15.89 4.60
CA LYS A 282 -14.74 14.99 4.67
C LYS A 282 -14.90 13.98 5.80
N ASN A 283 -14.49 12.74 5.55
CA ASN A 283 -14.67 11.59 6.45
C ASN A 283 -16.14 11.34 6.83
N PRO A 284 -17.06 11.28 5.85
CA PRO A 284 -18.50 11.16 6.14
C PRO A 284 -18.84 9.83 6.79
N ARG A 285 -19.90 9.80 7.59
CA ARG A 285 -20.48 8.57 8.15
C ARG A 285 -21.98 8.50 7.84
N PHE A 286 -22.46 7.29 7.58
CA PHE A 286 -23.88 7.05 7.35
C PHE A 286 -24.65 6.90 8.68
N HIS A 287 -25.92 7.28 8.69
CA HIS A 287 -26.82 7.14 9.84
C HIS A 287 -28.23 6.76 9.41
N TYR A 288 -28.86 5.86 10.15
CA TYR A 288 -30.29 5.56 10.07
C TYR A 288 -31.01 6.25 11.22
N PHE A 289 -32.07 6.99 10.92
CA PHE A 289 -32.88 7.70 11.90
C PHE A 289 -34.03 6.82 12.38
N MET A 290 -34.55 7.13 13.57
CA MET A 290 -35.64 6.37 14.20
C MET A 290 -36.97 6.41 13.43
N ASP A 291 -37.15 7.42 12.57
CA ASP A 291 -38.34 7.56 11.71
C ASP A 291 -38.25 6.75 10.40
N GLY A 292 -37.24 5.88 10.27
CA GLY A 292 -37.00 5.06 9.09
C GLY A 292 -36.28 5.79 7.95
N SER A 293 -36.03 7.10 8.09
CA SER A 293 -35.19 7.83 7.13
C SER A 293 -33.70 7.53 7.34
N SER A 294 -32.86 7.91 6.38
CA SER A 294 -31.41 7.71 6.47
C SER A 294 -30.63 8.84 5.80
N GLY A 295 -29.34 8.92 6.13
CA GLY A 295 -28.41 9.89 5.57
C GLY A 295 -27.25 10.24 6.50
N ALA A 296 -27.09 11.52 6.81
CA ALA A 296 -25.99 12.05 7.62
C ALA A 296 -26.51 12.69 8.92
N ARG A 297 -25.94 12.25 10.04
CA ARG A 297 -26.07 12.90 11.34
C ARG A 297 -24.79 13.66 11.65
N ILE A 298 -24.84 14.98 11.51
CA ILE A 298 -23.70 15.89 11.69
C ILE A 298 -23.57 16.27 13.16
N GLU A 299 -22.49 15.85 13.80
CA GLU A 299 -22.17 16.21 15.19
C GLU A 299 -21.21 17.40 15.26
N GLU A 300 -21.01 17.93 16.48
CA GLU A 300 -20.10 19.06 16.74
C GLU A 300 -18.69 18.81 16.16
N ALA A 301 -18.18 17.59 16.32
CA ALA A 301 -16.85 17.20 15.82
C ALA A 301 -16.76 17.14 14.28
N ASP A 302 -17.88 17.04 13.58
CA ASP A 302 -17.95 16.95 12.12
C ASP A 302 -17.88 18.32 11.45
N LEU A 303 -18.28 19.39 12.14
CA LEU A 303 -18.37 20.74 11.58
C LEU A 303 -17.05 21.24 10.98
N LYS A 304 -15.91 20.94 11.63
CA LYS A 304 -14.57 21.28 11.12
C LYS A 304 -14.22 20.60 9.78
N ASN A 305 -14.93 19.54 9.43
CA ASN A 305 -14.75 18.77 8.20
C ASN A 305 -15.81 19.08 7.14
N ILE A 306 -16.69 20.06 7.40
CA ILE A 306 -17.76 20.46 6.49
C ILE A 306 -17.42 21.81 5.87
N GLN A 307 -17.56 21.87 4.55
CA GLN A 307 -17.48 23.11 3.79
C GLN A 307 -18.80 23.31 3.04
N ILE A 308 -19.41 24.47 3.22
CA ILE A 308 -20.59 24.89 2.45
C ILE A 308 -20.14 25.81 1.32
N ILE A 309 -20.54 25.47 0.10
CA ILE A 309 -20.30 26.27 -1.09
C ILE A 309 -21.65 26.77 -1.57
N ASN A 310 -21.79 28.08 -1.55
CA ASN A 310 -22.96 28.78 -2.03
C ASN A 310 -22.66 29.33 -3.42
N ASN A 311 -23.52 29.04 -4.39
CA ASN A 311 -23.54 29.77 -5.66
C ASN A 311 -24.31 31.07 -5.49
#